data_AF-A0A837C6L2-F1
#
_entry.id   AF-A0A837C6L2-F1
#
_cell.length_a   1.000
_cell.length_b   1.000
_cell.length_c   1.000
_cell.angle_alpha   90.00
_cell.angle_beta   90.00
_cell.angle_gamma   90.00
#
_symmetry.space_group_name_H-M   'P 1'
#
loop_
_entity.id
_entity.type
_entity.pdbx_description
1 polymer ?
#
loop_
_entity_poly.entity_id
_entity_poly.type
_entity_poly.pdbx_seq_one_letter_code
_entity_poly.pdbx_strand_id
1 'polypeptide(L)'
;MAEHRPHEPHWYLPLIAVDPNWVGKGLGTLLMNYALQRCDEDGIVAYLESSNPENIPFYQRHGFKVVGEIQHGSSPPLTPMLRTASFRPSKAAPPDRLVTQTQA
;
A
#
# COMPACT_ATOMS: atom_id res chain seq x y z
N MET A 1 10.48 -12.48 11.31
CA MET A 1 9.76 -11.77 10.22
C MET A 1 8.42 -11.17 10.66
N ALA A 2 8.18 -10.95 11.97
CA ALA A 2 6.84 -10.56 12.46
C ALA A 2 6.81 -9.27 13.30
N GLU A 3 7.96 -8.73 13.71
CA GLU A 3 7.97 -7.67 14.73
C GLU A 3 7.45 -6.31 14.23
N HIS A 4 7.58 -6.03 12.93
CA HIS A 4 7.18 -4.73 12.35
C HIS A 4 5.91 -4.81 11.49
N ARG A 5 5.36 -6.02 11.29
CA ARG A 5 4.12 -6.19 10.52
C ARG A 5 2.93 -5.88 11.42
N PRO A 6 1.96 -5.07 10.98
CA PRO A 6 0.78 -4.77 11.79
C PRO A 6 0.01 -6.03 12.16
N HIS A 7 -0.44 -6.09 13.41
CA HIS A 7 -1.35 -7.13 13.88
C HIS A 7 -2.78 -6.93 13.34
N GLU A 8 -3.12 -5.68 13.02
CA GLU A 8 -4.41 -5.29 12.44
C GLU A 8 -4.50 -5.68 10.96
N PRO A 9 -5.71 -5.90 10.42
CA PRO A 9 -5.91 -6.09 8.98
C PRO A 9 -5.27 -4.95 8.18
N HIS A 10 -4.46 -5.31 7.18
CA HIS A 10 -3.75 -4.34 6.34
C HIS A 10 -3.60 -4.85 4.91
N TRP A 11 -3.56 -3.93 3.97
CA TRP A 11 -3.07 -4.19 2.63
C TRP A 11 -1.55 -4.34 2.68
N TYR A 12 -1.04 -5.47 2.21
CA TYR A 12 0.39 -5.66 1.99
C TYR A 12 0.72 -5.39 0.53
N LEU A 13 1.68 -4.48 0.28
CA LEU A 13 2.14 -4.11 -1.05
C LEU A 13 3.54 -4.72 -1.28
N PRO A 14 3.64 -6.00 -1.67
CA PRO A 14 4.93 -6.70 -1.78
C PRO A 14 5.80 -6.21 -2.94
N LEU A 15 5.19 -5.64 -3.98
CA LEU A 15 5.89 -5.22 -5.18
C LEU A 15 5.18 -4.06 -5.88
N ILE A 16 5.97 -3.05 -6.24
CA ILE A 16 5.61 -2.02 -7.21
C ILE A 16 6.79 -1.86 -8.15
N ALA A 17 6.53 -1.92 -9.45
CA ALA A 17 7.57 -1.85 -10.47
C ALA A 17 7.07 -1.07 -11.68
N VAL A 18 7.99 -0.36 -12.31
CA VAL A 18 7.80 0.30 -13.60
C VAL A 18 8.93 -0.19 -14.49
N ASP A 19 8.63 -0.45 -15.77
CA ASP A 19 9.65 -0.77 -16.76
C ASP A 19 10.72 0.34 -16.78
N PRO A 20 12.03 0.01 -16.71
CA PRO A 20 13.11 0.99 -16.68
C PRO A 20 13.05 2.04 -17.79
N ASN A 21 12.56 1.68 -18.99
CA ASN A 21 12.41 2.59 -20.12
C ASN A 21 11.32 3.66 -19.90
N TRP A 22 10.50 3.50 -18.86
CA TRP A 22 9.35 4.34 -18.54
C TRP A 22 9.43 5.00 -17.17
N VAL A 23 10.56 4.87 -16.46
CA VAL A 23 10.83 5.56 -15.21
C VAL A 23 10.89 7.09 -15.43
N GLY A 24 10.56 7.86 -14.39
CA GLY A 24 10.54 9.33 -14.45
C GLY A 24 9.31 9.93 -15.12
N LYS A 25 8.39 9.10 -15.65
CA LYS A 25 7.14 9.55 -16.30
C LYS A 25 5.92 9.59 -15.37
N GLY A 26 6.13 9.46 -14.05
CA GLY A 26 5.05 9.48 -13.05
C GLY A 26 4.25 8.18 -12.92
N LEU A 27 4.61 7.10 -13.62
CA LEU A 27 3.88 5.82 -13.57
C LEU A 27 3.88 5.19 -12.18
N GLY A 28 4.98 5.27 -11.43
CA GLY A 28 5.03 4.76 -10.05
C GLY A 28 4.04 5.50 -9.15
N THR A 29 3.93 6.82 -9.29
CA THR A 29 2.94 7.64 -8.60
C THR A 29 1.52 7.26 -8.98
N LEU A 30 1.25 7.00 -10.26
CA LEU A 30 -0.07 6.56 -10.73
C LEU A 30 -0.46 5.21 -10.10
N LEU A 31 0.44 4.23 -10.13
CA LEU A 31 0.24 2.90 -9.54
C LEU A 31 0.01 3.00 -8.02
N MET A 32 0.85 3.77 -7.33
CA MET A 32 0.73 3.95 -5.88
C MET A 32 -0.59 4.64 -5.50
N ASN A 33 -0.97 5.69 -6.22
CA ASN A 33 -2.24 6.38 -5.96
C ASN A 33 -3.45 5.45 -6.16
N TYR A 34 -3.44 4.60 -7.19
CA TYR A 34 -4.51 3.62 -7.40
C TYR A 34 -4.61 2.62 -6.23
N ALA A 35 -3.49 2.07 -5.79
CA ALA A 35 -3.46 1.14 -4.65
C ALA A 35 -3.93 1.81 -3.35
N LEU A 36 -3.47 3.04 -3.09
CA LEU A 36 -3.84 3.78 -1.89
C LEU A 36 -5.28 4.26 -1.89
N GLN A 37 -5.86 4.57 -3.06
CA GLN A 37 -7.27 4.88 -3.17
C GLN A 37 -8.13 3.70 -2.68
N ARG A 38 -7.80 2.47 -3.06
CA ARG A 38 -8.49 1.28 -2.54
C ARG A 38 -8.34 1.14 -1.03
N CYS A 39 -7.13 1.34 -0.50
CA CYS A 39 -6.88 1.30 0.94
C CYS A 39 -7.73 2.36 1.69
N ASP A 40 -7.83 3.56 1.12
CA ASP A 40 -8.61 4.67 1.68
C ASP A 40 -10.12 4.41 1.62
N GLU A 41 -10.62 3.82 0.53
CA GLU A 41 -12.02 3.40 0.37
C GLU A 41 -12.43 2.32 1.36
N ASP A 42 -11.54 1.35 1.61
CA ASP A 42 -11.78 0.27 2.57
C ASP A 42 -11.54 0.72 4.03
N GLY A 43 -10.91 1.87 4.25
CA GLY A 43 -10.49 2.35 5.58
C GLY A 43 -9.37 1.50 6.21
N ILE A 44 -8.56 0.83 5.38
CA ILE A 44 -7.55 -0.15 5.80
C ILE A 44 -6.14 0.42 5.66
N VAL A 45 -5.26 0.08 6.61
CA VAL A 45 -3.84 0.45 6.62
C VAL A 45 -3.09 -0.19 5.45
N ALA A 46 -2.14 0.53 4.85
CA ALA A 46 -1.21 -0.01 3.88
C ALA A 46 0.18 -0.24 4.50
N TYR A 47 0.78 -1.40 4.23
CA TYR A 47 2.09 -1.81 4.71
C TYR A 47 2.98 -2.29 3.55
N LEU A 48 4.25 -1.91 3.57
CA LEU A 48 5.26 -2.37 2.61
C LEU A 48 6.62 -2.54 3.30
N GLU A 49 7.53 -3.22 2.63
CA GLU A 49 8.92 -3.39 3.03
C GLU A 49 9.83 -3.00 1.86
N SER A 50 10.66 -1.98 2.03
CA SER A 50 11.59 -1.55 0.98
C SER A 50 12.98 -2.11 1.22
N SER A 51 13.54 -2.82 0.24
CA SER A 51 14.94 -3.26 0.25
C SER A 51 15.91 -2.25 -0.37
N ASN A 52 15.41 -1.15 -0.94
CA ASN A 52 16.21 -0.09 -1.52
C ASN A 52 15.95 1.24 -0.79
N PRO A 53 16.95 1.81 -0.09
CA PRO A 53 16.85 3.11 0.58
C PRO A 53 16.44 4.27 -0.36
N GLU A 54 16.79 4.19 -1.65
CA GLU A 54 16.45 5.24 -2.63
C GLU A 54 14.93 5.35 -2.88
N ASN A 55 14.17 4.29 -2.59
CA ASN A 55 12.71 4.29 -2.74
C ASN A 55 12.00 4.91 -1.54
N ILE A 56 12.67 5.10 -0.40
CA ILE A 56 12.05 5.59 0.84
C ILE A 56 11.42 6.98 0.66
N PRO A 57 12.09 7.98 0.05
CA PRO A 57 11.46 9.28 -0.19
C PRO A 57 10.23 9.20 -1.10
N PHE A 58 10.21 8.26 -2.04
CA PHE A 58 9.03 8.02 -2.89
C PHE A 58 7.84 7.57 -2.03
N TYR A 59 8.01 6.56 -1.16
CA TYR A 59 6.94 6.10 -0.28
C TYR A 59 6.52 7.16 0.75
N GLN A 60 7.46 7.91 1.32
CA GLN A 60 7.15 8.99 2.27
C GLN A 60 6.26 10.07 1.66
N ARG A 61 6.51 10.46 0.41
CA ARG A 61 5.62 11.41 -0.31
C ARG A 61 4.19 10.92 -0.49
N HIS A 62 3.99 9.60 -0.45
CA HIS A 62 2.67 8.97 -0.50
C HIS A 62 2.04 8.74 0.88
N GLY A 63 2.68 9.23 1.96
CA GLY A 63 2.14 9.19 3.32
C GLY A 63 2.59 7.99 4.15
N PHE A 64 3.52 7.18 3.64
CA PHE A 64 4.13 6.11 4.43
C PHE A 64 5.13 6.67 5.44
N LYS A 65 5.18 6.04 6.61
CA LYS A 65 6.15 6.32 7.68
C LYS A 65 7.00 5.08 7.90
N VAL A 66 8.30 5.27 8.11
CA VAL A 66 9.21 4.18 8.51
C VAL A 66 8.79 3.73 9.91
N VAL A 67 8.64 2.41 10.11
CA VAL A 67 8.26 1.82 11.40
C VAL A 67 9.33 0.93 12.00
N GLY A 68 10.46 0.77 11.30
CA GLY A 68 11.60 0.01 11.81
C GLY A 68 12.59 -0.33 10.72
N GLU A 69 13.44 -1.29 11.02
CA GLU A 69 14.44 -1.88 10.14
C GLU A 69 14.50 -3.38 10.42
N ILE A 70 14.55 -4.19 9.37
CA ILE A 70 14.63 -5.64 9.45
C ILE A 70 15.93 -6.06 8.78
N GLN A 71 16.85 -6.63 9.55
CA GLN A 71 18.10 -7.20 9.06
C GLN A 71 18.04 -8.72 9.12
N HIS A 72 18.30 -9.39 7.99
CA HIS A 72 18.36 -10.86 7.93
C HIS A 72 19.71 -11.35 7.40
N GLY A 73 20.57 -11.79 8.32
CA GLY A 73 21.94 -12.20 8.01
C GLY A 73 22.70 -11.06 7.32
N SER A 74 23.26 -11.34 6.15
CA SER A 74 23.98 -10.36 5.30
C SER A 74 23.13 -9.77 4.17
N SER A 75 21.82 -10.02 4.15
CA SER A 75 20.93 -9.46 3.12
C SER A 75 20.83 -7.92 3.26
N PRO A 76 20.48 -7.18 2.20
CA PRO A 76 20.15 -5.76 2.35
C PRO A 76 19.05 -5.57 3.41
N PRO A 77 19.15 -4.53 4.26
CA PRO A 77 18.11 -4.25 5.24
C PRO A 77 16.79 -3.95 4.54
N LEU A 78 15.70 -4.45 5.11
CA LEU A 78 14.35 -4.07 4.72
C LEU A 78 13.88 -2.95 5.64
N THR A 79 13.38 -1.88 5.05
CA THR A 79 12.72 -0.79 5.78
C THR A 79 11.21 -1.00 5.72
N PRO A 80 10.59 -1.58 6.77
CA PRO A 80 9.14 -1.64 6.88
C PRO A 80 8.54 -0.24 7.00
N MET A 81 7.46 0.00 6.27
CA MET A 81 6.76 1.28 6.24
C MET A 81 5.25 1.10 6.29
N LEU A 82 4.57 2.03 6.97
CA LEU A 82 3.14 1.99 7.22
C LEU A 82 2.47 3.31 6.86
N ARG A 83 1.28 3.22 6.26
CA ARG A 83 0.41 4.36 5.99
C ARG A 83 -0.99 4.07 6.51
N THR A 84 -1.51 4.95 7.35
CA THR A 84 -2.93 4.93 7.76
C THR A 84 -3.82 5.36 6.61
N ALA A 85 -5.02 4.76 6.49
CA ALA A 85 -6.03 5.21 5.54
C ALA A 85 -6.33 6.70 5.74
N SER A 86 -6.34 7.45 4.64
CA SER A 86 -6.79 8.84 4.67
C SER A 86 -8.30 8.83 4.40
N PHE A 87 -9.09 9.22 5.39
CA PHE A 87 -10.53 9.31 5.21
C PHE A 87 -10.84 10.39 4.17
N ARG A 88 -11.22 9.94 2.96
CA ARG A 88 -11.86 10.77 1.96
C ARG A 88 -13.33 10.35 1.94
N PRO A 89 -14.30 11.23 2.24
CA PRO A 89 -15.69 10.87 2.08
C PRO A 89 -15.92 10.49 0.61
N SER A 90 -16.15 9.19 0.37
CA SER A 90 -16.45 8.67 -0.96
C SER A 90 -17.70 9.36 -1.49
N LYS A 91 -17.66 9.83 -2.74
CA LYS A 91 -18.88 10.13 -3.49
C LYS A 91 -19.56 8.79 -3.72
N ALA A 92 -20.57 8.49 -2.90
CA ALA A 92 -21.29 7.22 -2.82
C ALA A 92 -21.27 6.42 -4.13
N ALA A 93 -20.59 5.27 -4.11
CA ALA A 93 -20.84 4.24 -5.10
C ALA A 93 -22.30 3.77 -4.94
N PRO A 94 -23.06 3.58 -6.04
CA PRO A 94 -24.42 3.08 -5.94
C PRO A 94 -24.41 1.70 -5.26
N PRO A 95 -25.39 1.39 -4.40
CA PRO A 95 -25.43 0.11 -3.72
C PRO A 95 -25.55 -0.99 -4.78
N ASP A 96 -24.61 -1.95 -4.74
CA ASP A 96 -24.70 -3.21 -5.46
C ASP A 96 -26.08 -3.82 -5.18
N ARG A 97 -26.88 -4.00 -6.24
CA ARG A 97 -28.15 -4.71 -6.18
C ARG A 97 -27.89 -6.10 -5.63
N LEU A 98 -28.29 -6.31 -4.37
CA LEU A 98 -28.55 -7.63 -3.81
C LEU A 98 -29.43 -8.40 -4.79
N VAL A 99 -28.85 -9.42 -5.42
CA VAL A 99 -29.61 -10.39 -6.20
C VAL A 99 -30.31 -11.29 -5.18
N THR A 100 -31.53 -10.92 -4.80
CA THR A 100 -32.41 -11.80 -4.01
C THR A 100 -32.75 -13.01 -4.89
N GLN A 101 -32.15 -14.16 -4.60
CA GLN A 101 -32.65 -15.44 -5.11
C GLN A 101 -33.94 -15.76 -4.35
N THR A 102 -35.07 -15.60 -5.04
CA THR A 102 -36.36 -16.19 -4.64
C THR A 102 -36.30 -17.68 -4.92
N GLN A 103 -36.53 -18.49 -3.88
CA GLN A 103 -36.81 -19.92 -4.00
C GLN A 103 -38.15 -20.14 -4.72
N ALA A 104 -38.18 -21.16 -5.58
CA ALA A 104 -39.37 -21.90 -5.97
C ALA A 104 -39.02 -23.39 -5.97
#